data_AF-A0A812P7B5-F1
#
_entry.id   AF-A0A812P7B5-F1
#
_cell.length_a   1.000
_cell.length_b   1.000
_cell.length_c   1.000
_cell.angle_alpha   90.00
_cell.angle_beta   90.00
_cell.angle_gamma   90.00
#
_symmetry.space_group_name_H-M   'P 1'
#
loop_
_entity.id
_entity.type
_entity.pdbx_description
1 polymer ?
#
loop_
_entity_poly.entity_id
_entity_poly.type
_entity_poly.pdbx_seq_one_letter_code
_entity_poly.pdbx_strand_id
1 'polypeptide(L)'
;MRVILLSWRSYSAWKASFDKFIPKLVVMCFHNWFAGASLGLLPWMWLLRPLDHLLGRPVEGVVREGTPPITEVSGPMVWLYHQSLNHRRQYEAWSPPTTTWIPENEEDYNQFFEKVRQTVPKDRLFEWDPRRNTMEELCEFMEIRPCPKRGKPGRAINTWIFERDFPVASMAVNTLRLFLHWVNWRLCCAFGRVLMNRCRRQAAHKKPD
;
A
#
# COMPACT_ATOMS: atom_id res chain seq x y z
N MET A 1 -2.16 6.47 -26.46
CA MET A 1 -1.67 6.45 -25.06
C MET A 1 -0.73 7.63 -24.90
N ARG A 2 -1.01 8.50 -23.92
CA ARG A 2 -0.14 9.63 -23.54
C ARG A 2 0.79 9.17 -22.43
N VAL A 3 2.04 9.63 -22.46
CA VAL A 3 3.09 9.25 -21.52
C VAL A 3 3.60 10.50 -20.82
N ILE A 4 3.61 10.45 -19.49
CA ILE A 4 4.22 11.48 -18.65
C ILE A 4 5.57 10.95 -18.20
N LEU A 5 6.65 11.67 -18.53
CA LEU A 5 8.01 11.29 -18.19
C LEU A 5 8.55 12.19 -17.07
N LEU A 6 8.96 11.57 -15.96
CA LEU A 6 9.42 12.26 -14.74
C LEU A 6 10.95 12.41 -14.73
N SER A 7 11.54 12.94 -15.80
CA SER A 7 13.00 13.04 -16.04
C SER A 7 13.70 14.21 -15.33
N TRP A 8 13.06 14.86 -14.35
CA TRP A 8 13.53 16.13 -13.80
C TRP A 8 14.69 16.02 -12.79
N ARG A 9 14.99 14.83 -12.29
CA ARG A 9 16.09 14.57 -11.34
C ARG A 9 17.32 14.04 -12.05
N SER A 10 18.49 14.48 -11.63
CA SER A 10 19.75 13.78 -11.94
C SER A 10 19.82 12.45 -11.19
N TYR A 11 20.65 11.52 -11.68
CA TYR A 11 20.92 10.25 -10.99
C TYR A 11 21.37 10.46 -9.55
N SER A 12 22.31 11.38 -9.31
CA SER A 12 22.82 11.69 -7.96
C SER A 12 21.72 12.18 -7.00
N ALA A 13 20.81 13.04 -7.47
CA ALA A 13 19.68 13.54 -6.68
C ALA A 13 18.64 12.44 -6.43
N TRP A 14 18.40 11.59 -7.43
CA TRP A 14 17.55 10.41 -7.28
C TRP A 14 18.13 9.43 -6.26
N LYS A 15 19.40 9.05 -6.39
CA LYS A 15 20.08 8.09 -5.51
C LYS A 15 20.11 8.57 -4.07
N ALA A 16 20.46 9.83 -3.83
CA ALA A 16 20.44 10.42 -2.49
C ALA A 16 19.03 10.44 -1.87
N SER A 17 17.98 10.64 -2.68
CA SER A 17 16.59 10.54 -2.21
C SER A 17 16.18 9.10 -1.95
N PHE A 18 16.62 8.15 -2.78
CA PHE A 18 16.32 6.74 -2.68
C PHE A 18 16.95 6.15 -1.42
N ASP A 19 18.23 6.43 -1.16
CA ASP A 19 18.95 5.95 0.02
C ASP A 19 18.33 6.45 1.33
N LYS A 20 17.80 7.67 1.33
CA LYS A 20 17.04 8.22 2.47
C LYS A 20 15.64 7.62 2.60
N PHE A 21 15.08 7.11 1.50
CA PHE A 21 13.75 6.50 1.48
C PHE A 21 13.78 5.03 1.89
N ILE A 22 14.83 4.27 1.54
CA ILE A 22 14.93 2.83 1.82
C ILE A 22 14.67 2.48 3.30
N PRO A 23 15.32 3.11 4.30
CA PRO A 23 15.03 2.78 5.70
C PRO A 23 13.56 3.01 6.06
N LYS A 24 12.95 4.08 5.54
CA LYS A 24 11.53 4.38 5.77
C LYS A 24 10.65 3.34 5.10
N LEU A 25 10.97 2.94 3.87
CA LEU A 25 10.26 1.89 3.14
C LEU A 25 10.33 0.56 3.89
N VAL A 26 11.50 0.17 4.40
CA VAL A 26 11.68 -1.05 5.20
C VAL A 26 10.80 -1.01 6.45
N VAL A 27 10.79 0.11 7.18
CA VAL A 27 9.94 0.28 8.36
C VAL A 27 8.45 0.24 7.98
N MET A 28 8.05 0.87 6.87
CA MET A 28 6.67 0.80 6.35
C MET A 28 6.27 -0.62 5.99
N CYS A 29 7.13 -1.36 5.29
CA CYS A 29 6.90 -2.75 4.93
C CYS A 29 6.77 -3.64 6.17
N PHE A 30 7.66 -3.47 7.16
CA PHE A 30 7.58 -4.20 8.42
C PHE A 30 6.31 -3.89 9.19
N HIS A 31 5.96 -2.61 9.33
CA HIS A 31 4.72 -2.16 9.96
C HIS A 31 3.49 -2.76 9.27
N ASN A 32 3.43 -2.71 7.93
CA ASN A 32 2.31 -3.23 7.16
C ASN A 32 2.23 -4.76 7.24
N TRP A 33 3.36 -5.46 7.22
CA TRP A 33 3.39 -6.91 7.41
C TRP A 33 2.89 -7.30 8.80
N PHE A 34 3.41 -6.67 9.85
CA PHE A 34 2.96 -6.90 11.22
C PHE A 34 1.45 -6.64 11.33
N ALA A 35 1.00 -5.46 10.92
CA ALA A 35 -0.42 -5.09 10.93
C ALA A 35 -1.30 -6.08 10.13
N GLY A 36 -0.77 -6.63 9.04
CA GLY A 36 -1.46 -7.65 8.24
C GLY A 36 -1.59 -9.01 8.90
N ALA A 37 -0.56 -9.42 9.66
CA ALA A 37 -0.59 -10.70 10.38
C ALA A 37 -1.75 -10.77 11.40
N SER A 38 -2.25 -9.61 11.90
CA SER A 38 -3.47 -9.57 12.73
C SER A 38 -4.69 -10.19 12.05
N LEU A 39 -4.78 -10.10 10.72
CA LEU A 39 -5.91 -10.57 9.93
C LEU A 39 -5.73 -12.00 9.41
N GLY A 40 -4.55 -12.61 9.62
CA GLY A 40 -4.16 -13.86 8.97
C GLY A 40 -4.54 -15.15 9.70
N LEU A 41 -4.62 -15.14 11.04
CA LEU A 41 -4.81 -16.39 11.81
C LEU A 41 -6.24 -16.94 11.73
N LEU A 42 -7.22 -16.05 11.81
CA LEU A 42 -8.64 -16.39 11.77
C LEU A 42 -9.31 -15.64 10.61
N PRO A 43 -10.45 -16.14 10.11
CA PRO A 43 -11.19 -15.48 9.03
C PRO A 43 -11.94 -14.24 9.55
N TRP A 44 -11.24 -13.30 10.19
CA TRP A 44 -11.79 -12.05 10.75
C TRP A 44 -12.61 -11.27 9.73
N MET A 45 -12.26 -11.41 8.45
CA MET A 45 -12.96 -10.84 7.31
C MET A 45 -14.39 -11.32 7.12
N TRP A 46 -14.78 -12.45 7.70
CA TRP A 46 -16.17 -12.88 7.71
C TRP A 46 -17.06 -11.95 8.53
N LEU A 47 -16.50 -11.31 9.56
CA LEU A 47 -17.21 -10.33 10.37
C LEU A 47 -17.47 -9.02 9.63
N LEU A 48 -16.73 -8.72 8.55
CA LEU A 48 -16.96 -7.50 7.79
C LEU A 48 -18.34 -7.48 7.13
N ARG A 49 -18.85 -8.61 6.64
CA ARG A 49 -20.16 -8.65 5.97
C ARG A 49 -21.31 -8.18 6.87
N PRO A 50 -21.52 -8.75 8.08
CA PRO A 50 -22.57 -8.27 8.96
C PRO A 50 -22.30 -6.85 9.47
N LEU A 51 -21.04 -6.50 9.75
CA LEU A 51 -20.68 -5.14 10.19
C LEU A 51 -20.95 -4.09 9.12
N ASP A 52 -20.68 -4.42 7.85
CA ASP A 52 -20.95 -3.54 6.72
C ASP A 52 -22.45 -3.27 6.62
N HIS A 53 -23.28 -4.31 6.75
CA HIS A 53 -24.73 -4.15 6.75
C HIS A 53 -25.24 -3.23 7.87
N LEU A 54 -24.71 -3.38 9.09
CA LEU A 54 -25.09 -2.56 10.24
C LEU A 54 -24.70 -1.09 10.09
N LEU A 55 -23.62 -0.81 9.36
CA LEU A 55 -23.07 0.53 9.18
C LEU A 55 -23.56 1.23 7.89
N GLY A 56 -24.62 0.71 7.26
CA GLY A 56 -25.19 1.30 6.06
C GLY A 56 -24.48 0.92 4.76
N ARG A 57 -23.77 -0.21 4.74
CA ARG A 57 -23.13 -0.84 3.57
C ARG A 57 -22.03 -0.01 2.88
N PRO A 58 -21.11 0.66 3.62
CA PRO A 58 -20.08 1.48 3.01
C PRO A 58 -19.12 0.71 2.09
N VAL A 59 -18.78 -0.54 2.42
CA VAL A 59 -17.89 -1.38 1.59
C VAL A 59 -18.62 -1.83 0.33
N GLU A 60 -19.85 -2.31 0.46
CA GLU A 60 -20.67 -2.71 -0.68
C GLU A 60 -20.88 -1.55 -1.66
N GLY A 61 -21.13 -0.33 -1.15
CA GLY A 61 -21.24 0.88 -1.98
C GLY A 61 -19.99 1.11 -2.83
N VAL A 62 -18.81 1.12 -2.20
CA VAL A 62 -17.52 1.29 -2.92
C VAL A 62 -17.28 0.17 -3.95
N VAL A 63 -17.62 -1.07 -3.62
CA VAL A 63 -17.43 -2.22 -4.53
C VAL A 63 -18.38 -2.17 -5.73
N ARG A 64 -19.63 -1.71 -5.53
CA ARG A 64 -20.63 -1.63 -6.59
C ARG A 64 -20.46 -0.40 -7.47
N GLU A 65 -20.18 0.75 -6.86
CA GLU A 65 -20.17 2.05 -7.53
C GLU A 65 -18.78 2.44 -8.04
N GLY A 66 -17.72 1.82 -7.51
CA GLY A 66 -16.34 2.10 -7.90
C GLY A 66 -15.83 3.49 -7.48
N THR A 67 -16.65 4.27 -6.77
CA THR A 67 -16.35 5.64 -6.35
C THR A 67 -16.79 5.91 -4.91
N PRO A 68 -16.19 6.88 -4.22
CA PRO A 68 -14.97 7.61 -4.61
C PRO A 68 -13.70 6.74 -4.44
N PRO A 69 -12.59 7.09 -5.11
CA PRO A 69 -11.31 6.44 -4.89
C PRO A 69 -10.92 6.45 -3.40
N ILE A 70 -10.26 5.39 -2.93
CA ILE A 70 -9.81 5.30 -1.54
C ILE A 70 -8.85 6.43 -1.14
N THR A 71 -8.18 7.05 -2.11
CA THR A 71 -7.30 8.20 -1.92
C THR A 71 -8.05 9.51 -1.66
N GLU A 72 -9.38 9.53 -1.82
CA GLU A 72 -10.21 10.72 -1.60
C GLU A 72 -11.10 10.59 -0.37
N VAL A 73 -11.77 9.45 -0.21
CA VAL A 73 -12.63 9.17 0.95
C VAL A 73 -12.40 7.75 1.42
N SER A 74 -12.03 7.60 2.69
CA SER A 74 -11.82 6.29 3.30
C SER A 74 -12.22 6.30 4.77
N GLY A 75 -13.44 5.83 5.04
CA GLY A 75 -13.91 5.57 6.42
C GLY A 75 -13.28 4.29 7.00
N PRO A 76 -13.39 4.06 8.33
CA PRO A 76 -12.77 2.92 8.99
C PRO A 76 -13.09 1.55 8.35
N MET A 77 -14.34 1.32 7.93
CA MET A 77 -14.76 0.06 7.30
C MET A 77 -14.15 -0.14 5.91
N VAL A 78 -14.19 0.90 5.07
CA VAL A 78 -13.58 0.86 3.73
C VAL A 78 -12.07 0.70 3.84
N TRP A 79 -11.45 1.39 4.81
CA TRP A 79 -10.03 1.28 5.10
C TRP A 79 -9.65 -0.14 5.53
N LEU A 80 -10.39 -0.74 6.47
CA LEU A 80 -10.19 -2.12 6.92
C LEU A 80 -10.35 -3.14 5.78
N TYR A 81 -11.39 -2.96 4.96
CA TYR A 81 -11.61 -3.78 3.77
C TYR A 81 -10.43 -3.69 2.80
N HIS A 82 -10.00 -2.48 2.43
CA HIS A 82 -8.89 -2.30 1.51
C HIS A 82 -7.58 -2.88 2.05
N GLN A 83 -7.30 -2.64 3.33
CA GLN A 83 -6.15 -3.20 4.02
C GLN A 83 -6.16 -4.74 4.03
N SER A 84 -7.31 -5.37 4.15
CA SER A 84 -7.42 -6.83 4.06
C SER A 84 -7.21 -7.38 2.65
N LEU A 85 -7.68 -6.66 1.63
CA LEU A 85 -7.46 -7.00 0.23
C LEU A 85 -6.01 -6.78 -0.16
N ASN A 86 -5.38 -5.74 0.39
CA ASN A 86 -3.97 -5.47 0.22
C ASN A 86 -3.13 -6.69 0.59
N HIS A 87 -3.42 -7.41 1.69
CA HIS A 87 -2.68 -8.64 2.00
C HIS A 87 -2.93 -9.82 1.06
N ARG A 88 -3.91 -9.75 0.16
CA ARG A 88 -4.11 -10.78 -0.88
C ARG A 88 -3.58 -10.31 -2.24
N ARG A 89 -3.94 -9.09 -2.64
CA ARG A 89 -3.56 -8.47 -3.92
C ARG A 89 -2.16 -7.84 -3.92
N GLN A 90 -1.67 -7.30 -2.81
CA GLN A 90 -0.31 -6.76 -2.71
C GLN A 90 0.77 -7.84 -2.65
N TYR A 91 0.45 -9.12 -2.54
CA TYR A 91 1.48 -10.17 -2.64
C TYR A 91 1.35 -11.00 -3.92
N GLU A 92 0.19 -10.98 -4.60
CA GLU A 92 0.00 -11.69 -5.86
C GLU A 92 0.66 -11.01 -7.08
N ALA A 93 0.92 -9.69 -7.01
CA ALA A 93 1.51 -8.96 -8.15
C ALA A 93 2.80 -8.16 -7.82
N TRP A 94 3.30 -8.20 -6.58
CA TRP A 94 4.28 -7.21 -6.11
C TRP A 94 5.69 -7.76 -5.97
N SER A 95 6.45 -7.63 -7.05
CA SER A 95 7.56 -6.70 -6.92
C SER A 95 6.93 -5.30 -6.94
N PRO A 96 7.11 -4.43 -5.91
CA PRO A 96 6.77 -3.02 -6.05
C PRO A 96 7.15 -2.54 -7.46
N PRO A 97 6.33 -1.78 -8.20
CA PRO A 97 6.76 -1.22 -9.49
C PRO A 97 8.05 -0.37 -9.37
N THR A 98 8.36 0.07 -8.15
CA THR A 98 9.60 0.75 -7.76
C THR A 98 10.78 -0.19 -7.49
N THR A 99 10.59 -1.51 -7.49
CA THR A 99 11.63 -2.54 -7.34
C THR A 99 11.74 -3.46 -8.57
N THR A 100 10.83 -3.38 -9.54
CA THR A 100 10.95 -4.13 -10.81
C THR A 100 12.12 -3.67 -11.65
N TRP A 101 12.54 -2.41 -11.51
CA TRP A 101 13.75 -1.87 -12.11
C TRP A 101 14.30 -0.76 -11.20
N ILE A 102 15.49 -0.99 -10.64
CA ILE A 102 16.25 -0.03 -9.86
C ILE A 102 17.54 0.18 -10.63
N PRO A 103 17.84 1.39 -11.11
CA PRO A 103 19.04 1.60 -11.90
C PRO A 103 20.29 1.34 -11.07
N GLU A 104 21.21 0.54 -11.61
CA GLU A 104 22.45 0.14 -10.92
C GLU A 104 23.48 1.27 -10.90
N ASN A 105 23.43 2.14 -11.93
CA ASN A 105 24.37 3.23 -12.14
C ASN A 105 23.71 4.37 -12.94
N GLU A 106 24.46 5.45 -13.15
CA GLU A 106 23.99 6.65 -13.87
C GLU A 106 23.67 6.38 -15.33
N GLU A 107 24.42 5.49 -15.97
CA GLU A 107 24.22 5.16 -17.38
C GLU A 107 22.88 4.43 -17.56
N ASP A 108 22.60 3.41 -16.74
CA ASP A 108 21.30 2.71 -16.74
C ASP A 108 20.14 3.67 -16.45
N TYR A 109 20.31 4.58 -15.47
CA TYR A 109 19.32 5.61 -15.17
C TYR A 109 18.99 6.48 -16.39
N ASN A 110 20.01 6.97 -17.10
CA ASN A 110 19.83 7.84 -18.27
C ASN A 110 19.27 7.07 -19.47
N GLN A 111 19.74 5.84 -19.70
CA GLN A 111 19.29 4.99 -20.80
C GLN A 111 17.79 4.72 -20.75
N PHE A 112 17.20 4.56 -19.57
CA PHE A 112 15.75 4.43 -19.43
C PHE A 112 14.99 5.63 -20.01
N PHE A 113 15.39 6.85 -19.65
CA PHE A 113 14.71 8.06 -20.14
C PHE A 113 14.91 8.21 -21.65
N GLU A 114 16.11 7.93 -22.17
CA GLU A 114 16.34 8.01 -23.61
C GLU A 114 15.56 6.98 -24.40
N LYS A 115 15.45 5.76 -23.89
CA LYS A 115 14.62 4.73 -24.52
C LYS A 115 13.17 5.17 -24.60
N VAL A 116 12.63 5.83 -23.57
CA VAL A 116 11.27 6.39 -23.62
C VAL A 116 11.16 7.49 -24.67
N ARG A 117 12.11 8.43 -24.74
CA ARG A 117 12.12 9.51 -25.74
C ARG A 117 12.20 9.00 -27.18
N GLN A 118 12.92 7.91 -27.40
CA GLN A 118 13.05 7.27 -28.72
C GLN A 118 11.80 6.47 -29.11
N THR A 119 11.11 5.89 -28.12
CA THR A 119 9.97 4.99 -28.37
C THR A 119 8.65 5.74 -28.48
N VAL A 120 8.47 6.80 -27.70
CA VAL A 120 7.20 7.54 -27.62
C VAL A 120 7.22 8.73 -28.57
N PRO A 121 6.24 8.87 -29.47
CA PRO A 121 6.10 10.06 -30.31
C PRO A 121 6.05 11.35 -29.48
N LYS A 122 6.71 12.42 -29.97
CA LYS A 122 6.86 13.70 -29.23
C LYS A 122 5.52 14.34 -28.84
N ASP A 123 4.49 14.22 -29.67
CA ASP A 123 3.13 14.72 -29.41
C ASP A 123 2.42 13.97 -28.26
N ARG A 124 2.89 12.78 -27.92
CA ARG A 124 2.34 11.92 -26.86
C ARG A 124 3.25 11.81 -25.65
N LEU A 125 4.33 12.59 -25.60
CA LEU A 125 5.30 12.59 -24.52
C LEU A 125 5.32 13.96 -23.83
N PHE A 126 5.06 13.98 -22.53
CA PHE A 126 5.19 15.17 -21.71
C PHE A 126 6.27 14.96 -20.65
N GLU A 127 7.40 15.65 -20.82
CA GLU A 127 8.45 15.70 -19.80
C GLU A 127 8.03 16.67 -18.68
N TRP A 128 7.55 16.10 -17.58
CA TRP A 128 6.97 16.87 -16.49
C TRP A 128 8.00 17.10 -15.38
N ASP A 129 8.36 18.36 -15.17
CA ASP A 129 9.12 18.83 -14.01
C ASP A 129 8.16 19.51 -13.03
N PRO A 130 7.85 18.91 -11.86
CA PRO A 130 6.93 19.48 -10.89
C PRO A 130 7.41 20.82 -10.29
N ARG A 131 8.67 21.21 -10.50
CA ARG A 131 9.20 22.53 -10.11
C ARG A 131 8.84 23.61 -11.14
N ARG A 132 8.69 23.24 -12.42
CA ARG A 132 8.50 24.17 -13.54
C ARG A 132 7.08 24.14 -14.09
N ASN A 133 6.50 22.96 -14.22
CA ASN A 133 5.18 22.77 -14.78
C ASN A 133 4.07 22.96 -13.74
N THR A 134 2.85 23.16 -14.22
CA THR A 134 1.64 23.31 -13.39
C THR A 134 0.71 22.08 -13.53
N MET A 135 -0.30 22.00 -12.65
CA MET A 135 -1.35 20.99 -12.76
C MET A 135 -2.22 21.22 -13.99
N GLU A 136 -2.39 22.47 -14.42
CA GLU A 136 -3.14 22.86 -15.61
C GLU A 136 -2.47 22.36 -16.89
N GLU A 137 -1.14 22.52 -17.02
CA GLU A 137 -0.39 21.99 -18.16
C GLU A 137 -0.51 20.46 -18.24
N LEU A 138 -0.47 19.78 -17.08
CA LEU A 138 -0.66 18.34 -17.01
C LEU A 138 -2.09 17.93 -17.40
N CYS A 139 -3.10 18.66 -16.92
CA CYS A 139 -4.50 18.45 -17.30
C CYS A 139 -4.73 18.68 -18.80
N GLU A 140 -4.14 19.72 -19.36
CA GLU A 140 -4.22 20.04 -20.78
C GLU A 140 -3.61 18.93 -21.63
N PHE A 141 -2.40 18.50 -21.30
CA PHE A 141 -1.76 17.36 -21.96
C PHE A 141 -2.64 16.11 -21.87
N MET A 142 -3.21 15.82 -20.70
CA MET A 142 -4.07 14.65 -20.48
C MET A 142 -5.50 14.79 -21.03
N GLU A 143 -5.86 15.95 -21.59
CA GLU A 143 -7.22 16.31 -22.04
C GLU A 143 -8.29 16.21 -20.93
N ILE A 144 -7.92 16.51 -19.68
CA ILE A 144 -8.85 16.53 -18.54
C ILE A 144 -9.50 17.91 -18.44
N ARG A 145 -10.81 17.97 -18.69
CA ARG A 145 -11.61 19.21 -18.56
C ARG A 145 -12.90 18.94 -17.77
N PRO A 146 -13.22 19.76 -16.75
CA PRO A 146 -12.40 20.84 -16.18
C PRO A 146 -11.20 20.30 -15.40
N CYS A 147 -10.10 21.07 -15.33
CA CYS A 147 -8.94 20.65 -14.52
C CYS A 147 -9.28 20.77 -13.02
N PRO A 148 -9.13 19.69 -12.22
CA PRO A 148 -9.60 19.66 -10.83
C PRO A 148 -8.68 20.40 -9.86
N LYS A 149 -7.41 20.63 -10.22
CA LYS A 149 -6.41 21.30 -9.38
C LYS A 149 -5.70 22.39 -10.17
N ARG A 150 -5.28 23.45 -9.48
CA ARG A 150 -4.62 24.61 -10.08
C ARG A 150 -3.27 24.89 -9.46
N GLY A 151 -2.35 25.45 -10.24
CA GLY A 151 -1.02 25.88 -9.82
C GLY A 151 0.01 24.75 -9.74
N LYS A 152 1.00 24.92 -8.87
CA LYS A 152 2.08 23.95 -8.68
C LYS A 152 1.59 22.69 -7.95
N PRO A 153 2.12 21.50 -8.27
CA PRO A 153 1.82 20.31 -7.49
C PRO A 153 2.28 20.50 -6.04
N GLY A 154 1.44 20.11 -5.09
CA GLY A 154 1.77 20.15 -3.67
C GLY A 154 2.94 19.21 -3.34
N ARG A 155 3.75 19.57 -2.34
CA ARG A 155 4.74 18.64 -1.77
C ARG A 155 4.01 17.66 -0.86
N ALA A 156 3.98 16.39 -1.25
CA ALA A 156 3.46 15.32 -0.40
C ALA A 156 4.60 14.56 0.26
N ILE A 157 4.43 14.23 1.55
CA ILE A 157 5.33 13.32 2.24
C ILE A 157 4.89 11.90 1.88
N ASN A 158 5.73 11.17 1.15
CA ASN A 158 5.40 9.85 0.60
C ASN A 158 5.48 8.70 1.61
N THR A 159 5.24 8.97 2.89
CA THR A 159 5.35 7.96 3.95
C THR A 159 4.09 7.97 4.78
N TRP A 160 3.47 6.79 4.92
CA TRP A 160 2.17 6.62 5.59
C TRP A 160 1.09 7.58 5.05
N ILE A 161 1.00 7.69 3.72
CA ILE A 161 0.11 8.67 3.06
C ILE A 161 -1.34 8.49 3.49
N PHE A 162 -1.83 7.26 3.56
CA PHE A 162 -3.21 6.99 3.93
C PHE A 162 -3.48 7.23 5.42
N GLU A 163 -2.51 6.96 6.30
CA GLU A 163 -2.65 7.25 7.72
C GLU A 163 -2.67 8.75 7.99
N ARG A 164 -2.01 9.54 7.14
CA ARG A 164 -2.01 11.00 7.20
C ARG A 164 -3.29 11.60 6.63
N ASP A 165 -3.76 11.07 5.51
CA ASP A 165 -4.95 11.58 4.82
C ASP A 165 -6.23 11.14 5.55
N PHE A 166 -6.21 9.98 6.23
CA PHE A 166 -7.36 9.42 6.95
C PHE A 166 -6.99 9.02 8.40
N PRO A 167 -6.61 9.98 9.27
CA PRO A 167 -6.08 9.68 10.60
C PRO A 167 -7.09 8.96 11.50
N VAL A 168 -8.37 9.31 11.41
CA VAL A 168 -9.43 8.66 12.21
C VAL A 168 -9.65 7.21 11.79
N ALA A 169 -9.74 6.96 10.47
CA ALA A 169 -9.87 5.60 9.94
C ALA A 169 -8.65 4.74 10.27
N SER A 170 -7.45 5.32 10.13
CA SER A 170 -6.19 4.70 10.50
C SER A 170 -6.16 4.33 11.98
N MET A 171 -6.49 5.26 12.87
CA MET A 171 -6.52 5.02 14.31
C MET A 171 -7.49 3.88 14.66
N ALA A 172 -8.74 3.95 14.17
CA ALA A 172 -9.75 2.93 14.43
C ALA A 172 -9.30 1.53 13.97
N VAL A 173 -8.74 1.43 12.75
CA VAL A 173 -8.28 0.16 12.19
C VAL A 173 -7.05 -0.36 12.91
N ASN A 174 -6.10 0.50 13.29
CA ASN A 174 -4.93 0.08 14.05
C ASN A 174 -5.30 -0.40 15.46
N THR A 175 -6.24 0.26 16.14
CA THR A 175 -6.77 -0.23 17.42
C THR A 175 -7.42 -1.60 17.28
N LEU A 176 -8.26 -1.79 16.25
CA LEU A 176 -8.85 -3.10 15.98
C LEU A 176 -7.78 -4.16 15.71
N ARG A 177 -6.78 -3.85 14.88
CA ARG A 177 -5.69 -4.78 14.56
C ARG A 177 -4.88 -5.18 15.78
N LEU A 178 -4.57 -4.25 16.69
CA LEU A 178 -3.91 -4.57 17.96
C LEU A 178 -4.76 -5.51 18.82
N PHE A 179 -6.07 -5.28 18.86
CA PHE A 179 -6.99 -6.21 19.53
C PHE A 179 -6.98 -7.59 18.88
N LEU A 180 -7.05 -7.67 17.54
CA LEU A 180 -7.00 -8.95 16.83
C LEU A 180 -5.66 -9.67 17.01
N HIS A 181 -4.54 -8.95 17.06
CA HIS A 181 -3.24 -9.52 17.45
C HIS A 181 -3.28 -10.13 18.84
N TRP A 182 -3.85 -9.42 19.80
CA TRP A 182 -3.99 -9.92 21.16
C TRP A 182 -4.84 -11.19 21.20
N VAL A 183 -5.98 -11.22 20.50
CA VAL A 183 -6.82 -12.43 20.41
C VAL A 183 -6.06 -13.57 19.74
N ASN A 184 -5.42 -13.32 18.60
CA ASN A 184 -4.62 -14.31 17.89
C ASN A 184 -3.53 -14.90 18.78
N TRP A 185 -2.81 -14.06 19.53
CA TRP A 185 -1.77 -14.48 20.45
C TRP A 185 -2.32 -15.39 21.56
N ARG A 186 -3.44 -15.01 22.17
CA ARG A 186 -4.11 -15.82 23.21
C ARG A 186 -4.50 -17.20 22.68
N LEU A 187 -5.04 -17.26 21.46
CA LEU A 187 -5.40 -18.51 20.81
C LEU A 187 -4.16 -19.37 20.51
N CYS A 188 -3.12 -18.80 19.90
CA CYS A 188 -1.87 -19.52 19.62
C CYS A 188 -1.26 -20.11 20.90
N CYS A 189 -1.21 -19.34 21.99
CA CYS A 189 -0.73 -19.86 23.28
C CYS A 189 -1.62 -21.00 23.81
N ALA A 190 -2.95 -20.88 23.69
CA ALA A 190 -3.88 -21.92 24.12
C ALA A 190 -3.67 -23.22 23.31
N PHE A 191 -3.60 -23.13 21.99
CA PHE A 191 -3.31 -24.27 21.10
C PHE A 191 -1.95 -24.89 21.43
N GLY A 192 -0.90 -24.07 21.60
CA GLY A 192 0.43 -24.53 21.97
C GLY A 192 0.43 -25.31 23.29
N ARG A 193 -0.27 -24.83 24.32
CA ARG A 193 -0.42 -25.54 25.59
C ARG A 193 -1.11 -26.89 25.43
N VAL A 194 -2.20 -26.95 24.66
CA VAL A 194 -2.92 -28.21 24.39
C VAL A 194 -2.01 -29.21 23.67
N LEU A 195 -1.28 -28.77 22.65
CA LEU A 195 -0.35 -29.62 21.90
C LEU A 195 0.80 -30.13 22.79
N MET A 196 1.44 -29.25 23.56
CA MET A 196 2.50 -29.65 24.49
C MET A 196 2.01 -30.65 25.53
N ASN A 197 0.80 -30.46 26.07
CA ASN A 197 0.21 -31.39 27.03
C ASN A 197 -0.07 -32.76 26.39
N ARG A 198 -0.52 -32.81 25.13
CA ARG A 198 -0.71 -34.05 24.39
C ARG A 198 0.62 -34.77 24.13
N CYS A 199 1.65 -34.05 23.68
CA CYS A 199 2.99 -34.62 23.46
C CYS A 199 3.60 -35.18 24.75
N ARG A 200 3.47 -34.46 25.87
CA ARG A 200 3.94 -34.93 27.19
C ARG A 200 3.23 -36.22 27.62
N ARG A 201 1.91 -36.32 27.44
CA ARG A 201 1.13 -37.53 27.74
C ARG A 201 1.54 -38.72 26.87
N GLN A 202 1.78 -38.50 25.58
CA GLN A 202 2.25 -39.56 24.67
C GLN A 202 3.67 -40.03 24.99
N ALA A 203 4.57 -39.11 25.37
CA ALA A 203 5.93 -39.46 25.80
C ALA A 203 5.93 -40.24 27.13
N ALA A 204 5.03 -39.91 28.06
CA ALA A 204 4.86 -40.66 29.30
C ALA A 204 4.36 -42.09 29.07
N HIS A 205 3.46 -42.30 28.09
CA HIS A 205 2.97 -43.63 27.72
C HIS A 205 3.99 -44.50 26.95
N LYS A 206 5.06 -43.92 26.41
CA LYS A 206 6.06 -44.62 25.60
C LYS A 206 7.33 -45.03 26.36
N LYS A 207 7.46 -44.74 27.65
CA LYS A 207 8.55 -45.30 28.45
C LYS A 207 8.25 -46.78 28.71
N PRO A 208 9.04 -47.74 28.19
CA PRO A 208 8.98 -49.12 28.63
C PRO A 208 9.63 -49.22 30.02
N ASP A 209 9.12 -50.13 30.84
CA ASP A 209 9.77 -50.59 32.07
C ASP A 209 11.13 -51.25 31.77
#